data_AF-A0A5N6ECZ6-F1
#
_entry.id   AF-A0A5N6ECZ6-F1
#
_cell.length_a   1.000
_cell.length_b   1.000
_cell.length_c   1.000
_cell.angle_alpha   90.00
_cell.angle_beta   90.00
_cell.angle_gamma   90.00
#
_symmetry.space_group_name_H-M   'P 1'
#
loop_
_entity.id
_entity.type
_entity.pdbx_description
1 polymer ?
#
loop_
_entity_poly.entity_id
_entity_poly.type
_entity_poly.pdbx_seq_one_letter_code
_entity_poly.pdbx_strand_id
1 'polypeptide(L)'
;MSEKAPSQIQPADESHDVERIDPDGNVILCVEGRSVAQFLVSSKILSVASPVFAKLFSSKFSEGMQMASSTCPTISLYEDDPAAMRTIIKILHYQDPTQDYPLTAEAFAILAIHCNKYDCIRAITPWTFKWFNDFQSLANAEEHGYLLLAAHFFRSAEQFSRISASAQSLLRPDFPIQWHGVETMDLLPDNVGSILVGRIERLLYKMHLELQDVEERLRNNQTCYEMEGLICMSCGRTLPGAARKCHPCKNSSLLNKYCISDSRIADYFAVLRKASLWPSIEPFQSCSTTEISLRISQAILLLKHSCQASYCPLEAELDMLARKVTAILRKIKGLDLYPLH
;
A
#
# COMPACT_ATOMS: atom_id res chain seq x y z
N MET A 1 -63.10 21.06 34.60
CA MET A 1 -61.76 21.32 35.17
C MET A 1 -61.26 20.00 35.74
N SER A 2 -60.39 19.30 35.01
CA SER A 2 -59.67 18.13 35.50
C SER A 2 -58.23 18.28 35.06
N GLU A 3 -57.36 18.45 36.05
CA GLU A 3 -55.92 18.56 35.93
C GLU A 3 -55.33 17.26 35.39
N LYS A 4 -54.44 17.37 34.40
CA LYS A 4 -53.63 16.25 33.90
C LYS A 4 -52.20 16.50 34.37
N ALA A 5 -51.74 15.68 35.31
CA ALA A 5 -50.39 15.73 35.84
C ALA A 5 -49.34 15.47 34.73
N PRO A 6 -48.16 16.10 34.78
CA PRO A 6 -47.09 15.83 33.85
C PRO A 6 -46.32 14.57 34.26
N SER A 7 -46.29 13.58 33.37
CA SER A 7 -45.49 12.36 33.50
C SER A 7 -44.00 12.71 33.52
N GLN A 8 -43.34 12.39 34.64
CA GLN A 8 -41.89 12.40 34.74
C GLN A 8 -41.31 11.27 33.88
N ILE A 9 -40.49 11.64 32.90
CA ILE A 9 -39.67 10.71 32.14
C ILE A 9 -38.45 10.39 33.02
N GLN A 10 -38.38 9.16 33.52
CA GLN A 10 -37.16 8.58 34.08
C GLN A 10 -36.19 8.27 32.91
N PRO A 11 -34.88 8.53 33.03
CA PRO A 11 -33.93 8.08 32.04
C PRO A 11 -33.81 6.56 32.13
N ALA A 12 -33.89 5.91 30.96
CA ALA A 12 -33.74 4.47 30.81
C ALA A 12 -32.31 4.04 31.21
N ASP A 13 -32.25 3.12 32.14
CA ASP A 13 -31.06 2.34 32.49
C ASP A 13 -30.80 1.36 31.32
N GLU A 14 -30.06 1.80 30.30
CA GLU A 14 -29.51 0.88 29.31
C GLU A 14 -28.40 0.06 29.98
N SER A 15 -28.80 -1.07 30.57
CA SER A 15 -27.87 -2.04 31.14
C SER A 15 -27.05 -2.68 30.02
N HIS A 16 -25.93 -2.05 29.65
CA HIS A 16 -24.93 -2.70 28.80
C HIS A 16 -24.33 -3.88 29.57
N ASP A 17 -24.32 -5.07 28.95
CA ASP A 17 -23.76 -6.26 29.59
C ASP A 17 -22.27 -6.05 29.87
N VAL A 18 -21.83 -6.36 31.09
CA VAL A 18 -20.45 -6.15 31.53
C VAL A 18 -19.61 -7.37 31.14
N GLU A 19 -18.72 -7.20 30.17
CA GLU A 19 -17.79 -8.25 29.77
C GLU A 19 -16.75 -8.47 30.89
N ARG A 20 -16.78 -9.64 31.52
CA ARG A 20 -15.85 -10.01 32.59
C ARG A 20 -14.53 -10.52 32.02
N ILE A 21 -13.62 -9.59 31.72
CA ILE A 21 -12.25 -9.94 31.31
C ILE A 21 -11.51 -10.52 32.52
N ASP A 22 -11.62 -9.89 33.69
CA ASP A 22 -11.17 -10.47 34.96
C ASP A 22 -12.38 -10.74 35.86
N PRO A 23 -12.75 -12.01 36.13
CA PRO A 23 -13.85 -12.35 37.04
C PRO A 23 -13.67 -11.81 38.45
N ASP A 24 -12.43 -11.63 38.91
CA ASP A 24 -12.06 -11.07 40.21
C ASP A 24 -11.64 -9.58 40.09
N GLY A 25 -11.98 -8.95 38.96
CA GLY A 25 -11.69 -7.55 38.68
C GLY A 25 -12.27 -6.60 39.71
N ASN A 26 -11.60 -5.47 39.90
CA ASN A 26 -11.93 -4.49 40.94
C ASN A 26 -12.29 -3.11 40.39
N VAL A 27 -12.46 -3.00 39.07
CA VAL A 27 -12.90 -1.78 38.39
C VAL A 27 -13.66 -2.14 37.11
N ILE A 28 -14.70 -1.38 36.80
CA ILE A 28 -15.40 -1.46 35.52
C ILE A 28 -14.92 -0.30 34.66
N LEU A 29 -14.37 -0.59 33.48
CA LEU A 29 -14.07 0.44 32.48
C LEU A 29 -15.27 0.58 31.54
N CYS A 30 -15.89 1.76 31.52
CA CYS A 30 -16.94 2.12 30.57
C CYS A 30 -16.31 2.86 29.38
N VAL A 31 -16.09 2.16 28.27
CA VAL A 31 -15.47 2.73 27.08
C VAL A 31 -16.55 3.35 26.21
N GLU A 32 -16.45 4.66 26.00
CA GLU A 32 -17.46 5.47 25.31
C GLU A 32 -16.86 6.06 24.02
N GLY A 33 -17.28 5.51 22.87
CA GLY A 33 -16.89 5.95 21.54
C GLY A 33 -18.09 5.97 20.60
N ARG A 34 -17.97 5.34 19.41
CA ARG A 34 -19.11 5.13 18.49
C ARG A 34 -20.17 4.19 19.06
N SER A 35 -19.78 3.39 20.05
CA SER A 35 -20.64 2.55 20.87
C SER A 35 -20.12 2.57 22.31
N VAL A 36 -20.88 1.96 23.23
CA VAL A 36 -20.48 1.81 24.63
C VAL A 36 -20.18 0.35 24.92
N ALA A 37 -19.08 0.07 25.60
CA ALA A 37 -18.78 -1.26 26.14
C ALA A 37 -18.23 -1.17 27.55
N GLN A 38 -18.62 -2.13 28.40
CA GLN A 38 -18.18 -2.18 29.79
C GLN A 38 -17.33 -3.43 30.04
N PHE A 39 -16.18 -3.25 30.68
CA PHE A 39 -15.25 -4.33 30.97
C PHE A 39 -14.94 -4.38 32.47
N LEU A 40 -15.20 -5.52 33.12
CA LEU A 40 -14.71 -5.78 34.47
C LEU A 40 -13.26 -6.27 34.38
N VAL A 41 -12.34 -5.54 35.01
CA VAL A 41 -10.89 -5.70 34.84
C VAL A 41 -10.13 -5.53 36.16
N SER A 42 -8.86 -5.94 36.18
CA SER A 42 -7.94 -5.66 37.27
C SER A 42 -7.19 -4.35 37.05
N SER A 43 -7.49 -3.34 37.89
CA SER A 43 -6.77 -2.06 37.90
C SER A 43 -5.27 -2.25 38.13
N LYS A 44 -4.87 -3.28 38.88
CA LYS A 44 -3.46 -3.58 39.17
C LYS A 44 -2.72 -4.06 37.92
N ILE A 45 -3.31 -4.98 37.15
CA ILE A 45 -2.72 -5.48 35.90
C ILE A 45 -2.55 -4.33 34.90
N LEU A 46 -3.61 -3.54 34.70
CA LEU A 46 -3.56 -2.38 33.81
C LEU A 46 -2.51 -1.35 34.25
N SER A 47 -2.40 -1.06 35.55
CA SER A 47 -1.38 -0.13 36.09
C SER A 47 0.04 -0.62 35.87
N VAL A 48 0.28 -1.93 35.92
CA VAL A 48 1.62 -2.49 35.68
C VAL A 48 2.00 -2.39 34.21
N ALA A 49 1.03 -2.58 33.31
CA ALA A 49 1.27 -2.60 31.88
C ALA A 49 1.23 -1.22 31.19
N SER A 50 0.60 -0.23 31.81
CA SER A 50 0.39 1.10 31.24
C SER A 50 0.62 2.19 32.31
N PRO A 51 1.60 3.08 32.11
CA PRO A 51 1.79 4.25 32.96
C PRO A 51 0.57 5.17 32.99
N VAL A 52 -0.18 5.26 31.89
CA VAL A 52 -1.40 6.07 31.80
C VAL A 52 -2.49 5.51 32.71
N PHE A 53 -2.73 4.19 32.67
CA PHE A 53 -3.66 3.55 33.60
C PHE A 53 -3.19 3.66 35.06
N ALA A 54 -1.89 3.49 35.32
CA ALA A 54 -1.34 3.68 36.67
C ALA A 54 -1.63 5.09 37.22
N LYS A 55 -1.54 6.09 36.34
CA LYS A 55 -1.85 7.48 36.68
C LYS A 55 -3.36 7.68 36.88
N LEU A 56 -4.18 7.13 35.99
CA LEU A 56 -5.64 7.21 36.02
C LEU A 56 -6.22 6.65 37.32
N PHE A 57 -5.70 5.50 37.77
CA PHE A 57 -6.13 4.86 39.02
C PHE A 57 -5.45 5.42 40.28
N SER A 58 -4.53 6.39 40.13
CA SER A 58 -3.88 7.02 41.28
C SER A 58 -4.80 8.07 41.92
N SER A 59 -4.74 8.21 43.24
CA SER A 59 -5.57 9.15 44.04
C SER A 59 -5.42 10.63 43.70
N LYS A 60 -4.59 10.98 42.70
CA LYS A 60 -4.39 12.35 42.20
C LYS A 60 -5.49 12.81 41.24
N PHE A 61 -6.34 11.91 40.77
CA PHE A 61 -7.48 12.22 39.90
C PHE A 61 -8.80 11.80 40.55
N SER A 62 -9.90 12.36 40.07
CA SER A 62 -11.27 12.01 40.47
C SER A 62 -11.53 10.51 40.43
N GLU A 63 -11.03 9.87 39.37
CA GLU A 63 -11.15 8.46 39.05
C GLU A 63 -10.43 7.61 40.12
N GLY A 64 -9.20 7.97 40.50
CA GLY A 64 -8.48 7.28 41.58
C GLY A 64 -9.02 7.58 42.98
N MET A 65 -9.72 8.71 43.19
CA MET A 65 -10.47 8.92 44.44
C MET A 65 -11.67 7.97 44.53
N GLN A 66 -12.36 7.70 43.41
CA GLN A 66 -13.45 6.73 43.35
C GLN A 66 -12.97 5.30 43.67
N MET A 67 -11.76 4.94 43.21
CA MET A 67 -11.09 3.68 43.57
C MET A 67 -10.87 3.51 45.08
N ALA A 68 -10.74 4.61 45.83
CA ALA A 68 -10.56 4.55 47.28
C ALA A 68 -11.89 4.51 48.05
N SER A 69 -12.98 4.98 47.45
CA SER A 69 -14.30 5.10 48.09
C SER A 69 -15.28 3.99 47.72
N SER A 70 -15.01 3.20 46.68
CA SER A 70 -15.88 2.11 46.20
C SER A 70 -15.10 0.81 46.02
N THR A 71 -15.75 -0.33 46.27
CA THR A 71 -15.16 -1.66 46.09
C THR A 71 -14.94 -2.00 44.62
N CYS A 72 -15.77 -1.47 43.71
CA CYS A 72 -15.67 -1.66 42.26
C CYS A 72 -16.30 -0.47 41.53
N PRO A 73 -15.56 0.64 41.37
CA PRO A 73 -16.09 1.82 40.66
C PRO A 73 -16.14 1.59 39.15
N THR A 74 -17.02 2.36 38.50
CA THR A 74 -17.07 2.48 37.03
C THR A 74 -16.32 3.73 36.60
N ILE A 75 -15.30 3.58 35.77
CA ILE A 75 -14.50 4.67 35.22
C ILE A 75 -14.79 4.78 33.71
N SER A 76 -15.28 5.95 33.28
CA SER A 76 -15.54 6.23 31.86
C SER A 76 -14.26 6.61 31.12
N LEU A 77 -14.05 6.00 29.95
CA LEU A 77 -12.99 6.29 29.00
C LEU A 77 -13.63 6.89 27.74
N TYR A 78 -13.62 8.22 27.66
CA TYR A 78 -14.24 8.96 26.56
C TYR A 78 -13.37 8.98 25.31
N GLU A 79 -14.02 9.03 24.15
CA GLU A 79 -13.40 9.11 22.83
C GLU A 79 -12.46 7.91 22.54
N ASP A 80 -12.78 6.76 23.12
CA ASP A 80 -12.04 5.52 22.89
C ASP A 80 -12.85 4.52 22.07
N ASP A 81 -12.19 3.82 21.14
CA ASP A 81 -12.83 2.77 20.36
C ASP A 81 -13.03 1.50 21.21
N PRO A 82 -14.27 1.04 21.42
CA PRO A 82 -14.53 -0.12 22.27
C PRO A 82 -13.90 -1.42 21.77
N ALA A 83 -13.76 -1.61 20.45
CA ALA A 83 -13.19 -2.83 19.89
C ALA A 83 -11.66 -2.87 20.08
N ALA A 84 -10.98 -1.74 19.85
CA ALA A 84 -9.56 -1.59 20.13
C ALA A 84 -9.26 -1.74 21.63
N MET A 85 -10.06 -1.10 22.49
CA MET A 85 -9.88 -1.21 23.94
C MET A 85 -10.13 -2.63 24.44
N ARG A 86 -11.13 -3.35 23.92
CA ARG A 86 -11.31 -4.78 24.23
C ARG A 86 -10.05 -5.58 23.93
N THR A 87 -9.47 -5.40 22.75
CA THR A 87 -8.23 -6.09 22.33
C THR A 87 -7.06 -5.74 23.24
N ILE A 88 -6.84 -4.45 23.53
CA ILE A 88 -5.78 -3.99 24.44
C ILE A 88 -5.96 -4.64 25.81
N ILE A 89 -7.14 -4.50 26.41
CA ILE A 89 -7.41 -4.97 27.77
C ILE A 89 -7.24 -6.48 27.88
N LYS A 90 -7.72 -7.27 26.90
CA LYS A 90 -7.51 -8.72 26.85
C LYS A 90 -6.02 -9.08 26.83
N ILE A 91 -5.23 -8.43 25.96
CA ILE A 91 -3.78 -8.67 25.90
C ILE A 91 -3.11 -8.32 27.22
N LEU A 92 -3.48 -7.19 27.84
CA LEU A 92 -2.91 -6.78 29.13
C LEU A 92 -3.24 -7.77 30.25
N HIS A 93 -4.38 -8.46 30.17
CA HIS A 93 -4.77 -9.53 31.10
C HIS A 93 -4.28 -10.92 30.66
N TYR A 94 -3.30 -10.99 29.76
CA TYR A 94 -2.72 -12.25 29.26
C TYR A 94 -3.74 -13.19 28.60
N GLN A 95 -4.81 -12.63 28.04
CA GLN A 95 -5.78 -13.37 27.24
C GLN A 95 -5.45 -13.23 25.76
N ASP A 96 -5.87 -14.23 24.98
CA ASP A 96 -5.72 -14.20 23.53
C ASP A 96 -6.57 -13.06 22.95
N PRO A 97 -6.00 -12.19 22.09
CA PRO A 97 -6.74 -11.14 21.40
C PRO A 97 -7.65 -11.65 20.29
N THR A 98 -7.71 -12.96 20.04
CA THR A 98 -8.49 -13.57 18.95
C THR A 98 -9.92 -13.04 18.93
N GLN A 99 -10.23 -12.40 17.81
CA GLN A 99 -11.58 -12.05 17.40
C GLN A 99 -12.09 -13.16 16.48
N ASP A 100 -13.42 -13.32 16.38
CA ASP A 100 -14.05 -14.26 15.46
C ASP A 100 -13.81 -13.90 13.97
N TYR A 101 -13.21 -12.75 13.70
CA TYR A 101 -12.95 -12.18 12.38
C TYR A 101 -11.50 -11.69 12.23
N PRO A 102 -10.95 -11.70 11.00
CA PRO A 102 -9.62 -11.17 10.74
C PRO A 102 -9.54 -9.66 11.01
N LEU A 103 -8.42 -9.22 11.59
CA LEU A 103 -8.16 -7.81 11.87
C LEU A 103 -7.98 -7.02 10.57
N THR A 104 -8.76 -5.97 10.35
CA THR A 104 -8.61 -5.09 9.18
C THR A 104 -7.46 -4.11 9.38
N ALA A 105 -6.94 -3.52 8.28
CA ALA A 105 -5.86 -2.53 8.37
C ALA A 105 -6.31 -1.28 9.16
N GLU A 106 -7.54 -0.81 8.94
CA GLU A 106 -8.12 0.31 9.69
C GLU A 106 -8.21 0.00 11.19
N ALA A 107 -8.78 -1.15 11.57
CA ALA A 107 -8.88 -1.56 12.97
C ALA A 107 -7.49 -1.71 13.61
N PHE A 108 -6.49 -2.15 12.85
CA PHE A 108 -5.11 -2.23 13.32
C PHE A 108 -4.47 -0.86 13.54
N ALA A 109 -4.77 0.13 12.69
CA ALA A 109 -4.33 1.50 12.88
C ALA A 109 -5.00 2.16 14.10
N ILE A 110 -6.31 1.96 14.27
CA ILE A 110 -7.06 2.41 15.46
C ILE A 110 -6.46 1.77 16.72
N LEU A 111 -6.19 0.46 16.69
CA LEU A 111 -5.50 -0.22 17.79
C LEU A 111 -4.17 0.45 18.12
N ALA A 112 -3.34 0.76 17.12
CA ALA A 112 -2.06 1.44 17.32
C ALA A 112 -2.20 2.81 18.00
N ILE A 113 -3.20 3.59 17.60
CA ILE A 113 -3.51 4.90 18.19
C ILE A 113 -3.82 4.75 19.68
N HIS A 114 -4.70 3.83 20.06
CA HIS A 114 -5.03 3.59 21.47
C HIS A 114 -3.85 3.01 22.26
N CYS A 115 -3.04 2.14 21.64
CA CYS A 115 -1.83 1.62 22.29
C CYS A 115 -0.84 2.73 22.63
N ASN A 116 -0.71 3.72 21.75
CA ASN A 116 0.09 4.90 21.97
C ASN A 116 -0.54 5.83 23.03
N LYS A 117 -1.86 6.10 22.95
CA LYS A 117 -2.60 6.91 23.93
C LYS A 117 -2.42 6.39 25.36
N TYR A 118 -2.45 5.08 25.55
CA TYR A 118 -2.32 4.43 26.84
C TYR A 118 -0.88 4.00 27.17
N ASP A 119 0.11 4.28 26.33
CA ASP A 119 1.51 3.88 26.51
C ASP A 119 1.67 2.39 26.89
N CYS A 120 1.07 1.50 26.08
CA CYS A 120 1.05 0.06 26.32
C CYS A 120 1.59 -0.78 25.14
N ILE A 121 2.25 -0.13 24.17
CA ILE A 121 2.83 -0.74 22.96
C ILE A 121 3.72 -1.95 23.28
N ARG A 122 4.49 -1.88 24.38
CA ARG A 122 5.40 -2.96 24.81
C ARG A 122 4.68 -4.29 25.04
N ALA A 123 3.48 -4.26 25.60
CA ALA A 123 2.69 -5.47 25.86
C ALA A 123 2.13 -6.08 24.57
N ILE A 124 1.95 -5.26 23.54
CA ILE A 124 1.27 -5.64 22.29
C ILE A 124 2.26 -6.00 21.18
N THR A 125 3.53 -5.60 21.33
CA THR A 125 4.63 -5.85 20.38
C THR A 125 4.66 -7.28 19.82
N PRO A 126 4.51 -8.38 20.61
CA PRO A 126 4.51 -9.74 20.07
C PRO A 126 3.44 -9.97 18.99
N TRP A 127 2.27 -9.37 19.17
CA TRP A 127 1.14 -9.50 18.25
C TRP A 127 1.30 -8.65 16.99
N THR A 128 1.92 -7.47 17.12
CA THR A 128 2.12 -6.58 15.97
C THR A 128 2.95 -7.24 14.87
N PHE A 129 3.96 -8.05 15.22
CA PHE A 129 4.79 -8.74 14.22
C PHE A 129 3.96 -9.73 13.40
N LYS A 130 3.07 -10.48 14.07
CA LYS A 130 2.14 -11.41 13.40
C LYS A 130 1.21 -10.62 12.48
N TRP A 131 0.51 -9.63 13.00
CA TRP A 131 -0.48 -8.87 12.24
C TRP A 131 0.12 -8.13 11.04
N PHE A 132 1.29 -7.50 11.17
CA PHE A 132 1.98 -6.89 10.02
C PHE A 132 2.32 -7.89 8.92
N ASN A 133 2.52 -9.17 9.24
CA ASN A 133 2.80 -10.20 8.25
C ASN A 133 1.53 -10.72 7.58
N ASP A 134 0.39 -10.71 8.28
CA ASP A 134 -0.90 -11.11 7.73
C ASP A 134 -1.39 -10.15 6.61
N PHE A 135 -0.96 -8.89 6.63
CA PHE A 135 -1.33 -7.86 5.63
C PHE A 135 -0.48 -7.85 4.34
N GLN A 136 0.48 -8.76 4.16
CA GLN A 136 1.53 -8.64 3.12
C GLN A 136 1.06 -8.72 1.65
N SER A 137 -0.19 -9.08 1.34
CA SER A 137 -0.57 -9.49 -0.03
C SER A 137 -1.60 -8.63 -0.78
N LEU A 138 -2.29 -7.67 -0.14
CA LEU A 138 -3.50 -7.08 -0.76
C LEU A 138 -3.76 -5.60 -0.49
N ALA A 139 -2.82 -4.88 0.13
CA ALA A 139 -3.07 -3.50 0.55
C ALA A 139 -3.41 -2.58 -0.64
N ASN A 140 -4.64 -2.06 -0.67
CA ASN A 140 -5.03 -0.94 -1.52
C ASN A 140 -4.42 0.38 -1.00
N ALA A 141 -4.79 1.51 -1.61
CA ALA A 141 -4.23 2.81 -1.23
C ALA A 141 -4.50 3.19 0.23
N GLU A 142 -5.73 3.01 0.71
CA GLU A 142 -6.12 3.31 2.09
C GLU A 142 -5.44 2.36 3.07
N GLU A 143 -5.39 1.06 2.74
CA GLU A 143 -4.72 0.06 3.57
C GLU A 143 -3.23 0.36 3.74
N HIS A 144 -2.53 0.85 2.71
CA HIS A 144 -1.15 1.33 2.88
C HIS A 144 -1.06 2.50 3.86
N GLY A 145 -2.01 3.43 3.82
CA GLY A 145 -2.10 4.54 4.77
C GLY A 145 -2.28 4.03 6.20
N TYR A 146 -3.22 3.11 6.41
CA TYR A 146 -3.51 2.54 7.73
C TYR A 146 -2.30 1.78 8.29
N LEU A 147 -1.62 0.99 7.45
CA LEU A 147 -0.45 0.23 7.86
C LEU A 147 0.74 1.13 8.16
N LEU A 148 0.93 2.24 7.42
CA LEU A 148 1.92 3.26 7.75
C LEU A 148 1.62 3.93 9.08
N LEU A 149 0.35 4.22 9.35
CA LEU A 149 -0.09 4.84 10.60
C LEU A 149 0.13 3.89 11.79
N ALA A 150 -0.25 2.62 11.63
CA ALA A 150 0.02 1.59 12.61
C ALA A 150 1.52 1.47 12.88
N ALA A 151 2.36 1.39 11.84
CA ALA A 151 3.81 1.31 12.01
C ALA A 151 4.39 2.57 12.67
N HIS A 152 3.81 3.74 12.40
CA HIS A 152 4.19 5.01 13.02
C HIS A 152 3.93 5.01 14.53
N PHE A 153 2.72 4.62 14.95
CA PHE A 153 2.33 4.62 16.36
C PHE A 153 2.92 3.45 17.16
N PHE A 154 3.05 2.26 16.57
CA PHE A 154 3.80 1.15 17.19
C PHE A 154 5.31 1.37 17.23
N ARG A 155 5.81 2.49 16.67
CA ARG A 155 7.23 2.83 16.59
C ARG A 155 8.07 1.77 15.85
N SER A 156 7.47 1.07 14.89
CA SER A 156 8.16 0.02 14.14
C SER A 156 8.84 0.61 12.89
N ALA A 157 10.09 1.03 13.03
CA ALA A 157 10.86 1.61 11.93
C ALA A 157 11.07 0.64 10.75
N GLU A 158 11.26 -0.64 11.05
CA GLU A 158 11.38 -1.69 10.05
C GLU A 158 10.11 -1.78 9.19
N GLN A 159 8.94 -1.84 9.85
CA GLN A 159 7.67 -1.96 9.14
C GLN A 159 7.32 -0.69 8.38
N PHE A 160 7.55 0.48 8.98
CA PHE A 160 7.33 1.76 8.32
C PHE A 160 8.15 1.87 7.02
N SER A 161 9.42 1.47 7.06
CA SER A 161 10.30 1.43 5.89
C SER A 161 9.81 0.42 4.85
N ARG A 162 9.45 -0.80 5.28
CA ARG A 162 8.95 -1.85 4.39
C ARG A 162 7.66 -1.45 3.67
N ILE A 163 6.68 -0.94 4.42
CA ILE A 163 5.36 -0.56 3.89
C ILE A 163 5.50 0.64 2.96
N SER A 164 6.30 1.65 3.31
CA SER A 164 6.52 2.82 2.44
C SER A 164 7.30 2.49 1.17
N ALA A 165 8.19 1.49 1.19
CA ALA A 165 8.82 0.97 -0.03
C ALA A 165 7.82 0.22 -0.92
N SER A 166 6.94 -0.58 -0.32
CA SER A 166 5.82 -1.23 -1.03
C SER A 166 4.88 -0.21 -1.66
N ALA A 167 4.49 0.82 -0.90
CA ALA A 167 3.64 1.91 -1.36
C ALA A 167 4.21 2.61 -2.60
N GLN A 168 5.52 2.92 -2.58
CA GLN A 168 6.22 3.50 -3.74
C GLN A 168 6.16 2.63 -5.00
N SER A 169 5.98 1.32 -4.85
CA SER A 169 5.97 0.36 -5.96
C SER A 169 4.57 0.09 -6.52
N LEU A 170 3.58 0.08 -5.62
CA LEU A 170 2.22 -0.40 -5.91
C LEU A 170 1.22 0.73 -6.10
N LEU A 171 1.39 1.87 -5.41
CA LEU A 171 0.47 2.99 -5.51
C LEU A 171 0.67 3.77 -6.80
N ARG A 172 -0.42 4.38 -7.27
CA ARG A 172 -0.43 5.36 -8.36
C ARG A 172 -0.19 6.76 -7.79
N PRO A 173 0.35 7.71 -8.57
CA PRO A 173 0.63 9.06 -8.07
C PRO A 173 -0.58 9.82 -7.50
N ASP A 174 -1.79 9.45 -7.92
CA ASP A 174 -3.07 10.04 -7.48
C ASP A 174 -3.61 9.47 -6.16
N PHE A 175 -2.89 8.53 -5.51
CA PHE A 175 -3.30 7.92 -4.23
C PHE A 175 -3.70 8.91 -3.11
N PRO A 176 -3.19 10.16 -3.04
CA PRO A 176 -3.63 11.10 -2.00
C PRO A 176 -5.11 11.46 -2.07
N ILE A 177 -5.77 11.26 -3.23
CA ILE A 177 -7.21 11.49 -3.37
C ILE A 177 -7.99 10.54 -2.44
N GLN A 178 -7.54 9.29 -2.31
CA GLN A 178 -8.16 8.29 -1.44
C GLN A 178 -7.83 8.54 0.04
N TRP A 179 -6.71 9.19 0.34
CA TRP A 179 -6.36 9.53 1.72
C TRP A 179 -7.09 10.79 2.21
N HIS A 180 -7.50 11.66 1.29
CA HIS A 180 -8.13 12.92 1.62
C HIS A 180 -9.50 12.73 2.29
N GLY A 181 -9.72 13.38 3.43
CA GLY A 181 -10.99 13.32 4.17
C GLY A 181 -11.14 12.08 5.06
N VAL A 182 -10.12 11.23 5.16
CA VAL A 182 -10.09 10.11 6.10
C VAL A 182 -9.45 10.58 7.41
N GLU A 183 -10.26 10.87 8.43
CA GLU A 183 -9.82 11.49 9.71
C GLU A 183 -8.64 10.78 10.37
N THR A 184 -8.57 9.45 10.27
CA THR A 184 -7.45 8.67 10.82
C THR A 184 -6.14 8.90 10.08
N MET A 185 -6.18 9.16 8.76
CA MET A 185 -4.99 9.48 7.96
C MET A 185 -4.39 10.84 8.32
N ASP A 186 -5.19 11.76 8.86
CA ASP A 186 -4.72 13.07 9.33
C ASP A 186 -3.76 12.95 10.54
N LEU A 187 -3.69 11.76 11.16
CA LEU A 187 -2.73 11.46 12.23
C LEU A 187 -1.36 10.99 11.69
N LEU A 188 -1.22 10.75 10.39
CA LEU A 188 0.11 10.57 9.78
C LEU A 188 0.86 11.92 9.74
N PRO A 189 2.20 11.91 9.82
CA PRO A 189 2.96 13.13 9.59
C PRO A 189 2.66 13.75 8.21
N ASP A 190 2.37 15.06 8.18
CA ASP A 190 1.86 15.82 7.01
C ASP A 190 2.65 15.62 5.71
N ASN A 191 3.95 15.31 5.81
CA ASN A 191 4.84 15.17 4.67
C ASN A 191 4.92 13.74 4.11
N VAL A 192 4.35 12.72 4.78
CA VAL A 192 4.46 11.33 4.33
C VAL A 192 3.82 11.16 2.94
N GLY A 193 2.60 11.65 2.76
CA GLY A 193 1.89 11.59 1.48
C GLY A 193 2.67 12.28 0.35
N SER A 194 3.07 13.54 0.56
CA SER A 194 3.78 14.31 -0.47
C SER A 194 5.16 13.74 -0.81
N ILE A 195 5.90 13.21 0.17
CA ILE A 195 7.18 12.55 -0.07
C ILE A 195 6.99 11.26 -0.87
N LEU A 196 5.95 10.46 -0.56
CA LEU A 196 5.65 9.24 -1.32
C LEU A 196 5.31 9.57 -2.77
N VAL A 197 4.46 10.56 -3.03
CA VAL A 197 4.14 11.03 -4.39
C VAL A 197 5.41 11.38 -5.15
N GLY A 198 6.24 12.27 -4.59
CA GLY A 198 7.47 12.70 -5.26
C GLY A 198 8.49 11.56 -5.47
N ARG A 199 8.47 10.51 -4.63
CA ARG A 199 9.28 9.30 -4.86
C ARG A 199 8.72 8.43 -5.97
N ILE A 200 7.40 8.22 -6.02
CA ILE A 200 6.73 7.46 -7.09
C ILE A 200 6.97 8.14 -8.44
N GLU A 201 6.71 9.43 -8.54
CA GLU A 201 6.92 10.21 -9.78
C GLU A 201 8.37 10.14 -10.25
N ARG A 202 9.34 10.23 -9.34
CA ARG A 202 10.76 10.10 -9.67
C ARG A 202 11.12 8.70 -10.18
N LEU A 203 10.50 7.65 -9.66
CA LEU A 203 10.71 6.28 -10.14
C LEU A 203 10.12 6.11 -11.54
N LEU A 204 8.89 6.57 -11.76
CA LEU A 204 8.23 6.55 -13.07
C LEU A 204 9.02 7.33 -14.11
N TYR A 205 9.52 8.52 -13.75
CA TYR A 205 10.38 9.33 -14.61
C TYR A 205 11.67 8.59 -15.01
N LYS A 206 12.34 7.93 -14.05
CA LYS A 206 13.54 7.12 -14.36
C LYS A 206 13.23 5.95 -15.30
N MET A 207 12.11 5.26 -15.09
CA MET A 207 11.67 4.19 -15.99
C MET A 207 11.38 4.71 -17.40
N HIS A 208 10.80 5.91 -17.49
CA HIS A 208 10.54 6.58 -18.76
C HIS A 208 11.84 6.92 -19.51
N LEU A 209 12.84 7.46 -18.82
CA LEU A 209 14.16 7.73 -19.40
C LEU A 209 14.81 6.45 -19.95
N GLU A 210 14.82 5.37 -19.16
CA GLU A 210 15.41 4.10 -19.62
C GLU A 210 14.71 3.54 -20.86
N LEU A 211 13.40 3.75 -20.96
CA LEU A 211 12.61 3.42 -22.14
C LEU A 211 13.04 4.29 -23.32
N GLN A 212 13.10 5.61 -23.18
CA GLN A 212 13.51 6.54 -24.24
C GLN A 212 14.91 6.21 -24.79
N ASP A 213 15.87 5.91 -23.92
CA ASP A 213 17.25 5.62 -24.32
C ASP A 213 17.40 4.36 -25.19
N VAL A 214 16.40 3.46 -25.22
CA VAL A 214 16.43 2.29 -26.13
C VAL A 214 16.47 2.72 -27.58
N GLU A 215 15.69 3.75 -27.93
CA GLU A 215 15.61 4.25 -29.30
C GLU A 215 16.98 4.74 -29.79
N GLU A 216 17.68 5.53 -28.97
CA GLU A 216 19.02 6.03 -29.30
C GLU A 216 20.02 4.88 -29.49
N ARG A 217 19.98 3.86 -28.61
CA ARG A 217 20.84 2.67 -28.73
C ARG A 217 20.56 1.87 -30.00
N LEU A 218 19.29 1.71 -30.37
CA LEU A 218 18.91 1.03 -31.61
C LEU A 218 19.31 1.84 -32.86
N ARG A 219 19.17 3.17 -32.82
CA ARG A 219 19.58 4.08 -33.90
C ARG A 219 21.08 4.04 -34.14
N ASN A 220 21.87 3.99 -33.08
CA ASN A 220 23.33 3.96 -33.18
C ASN A 220 23.88 2.58 -33.58
N ASN A 221 23.06 1.53 -33.53
CA ASN A 221 23.47 0.19 -33.94
C ASN A 221 23.31 -0.01 -35.45
N GLN A 222 24.43 0.00 -36.17
CA GLN A 222 24.50 -0.11 -37.65
C GLN A 222 24.66 -1.54 -38.17
N THR A 223 24.56 -2.57 -37.33
CA THR A 223 24.67 -3.96 -37.82
C THR A 223 23.46 -4.32 -38.67
N CYS A 224 23.67 -5.21 -39.64
CA CYS A 224 22.64 -5.67 -40.57
C CYS A 224 22.57 -7.20 -40.53
N TYR A 225 21.34 -7.74 -40.48
CA TYR A 225 21.09 -9.17 -40.55
C TYR A 225 19.97 -9.46 -41.55
N GLU A 226 20.09 -10.54 -42.31
CA GLU A 226 19.03 -10.95 -43.23
C GLU A 226 17.79 -11.43 -42.45
N MET A 227 16.61 -11.14 -42.99
CA MET A 227 15.31 -11.59 -42.48
C MET A 227 14.58 -12.42 -43.53
N GLU A 228 13.60 -13.21 -43.10
CA GLU A 228 12.73 -13.90 -44.05
C GLU A 228 11.88 -12.90 -44.85
N GLY A 229 11.87 -13.07 -46.17
CA GLY A 229 11.01 -12.35 -47.09
C GLY A 229 11.73 -11.34 -47.99
N LEU A 230 10.97 -10.78 -48.92
CA LEU A 230 11.42 -9.84 -49.92
C LEU A 230 10.64 -8.52 -49.81
N ILE A 231 11.25 -7.39 -50.18
CA ILE A 231 10.63 -6.07 -50.26
C ILE A 231 10.47 -5.68 -51.72
N CYS A 232 9.27 -5.27 -52.13
CA CYS A 232 9.04 -4.70 -53.45
C CYS A 232 9.63 -3.30 -53.57
N MET A 233 10.52 -3.05 -54.53
CA MET A 233 11.14 -1.73 -54.73
C MET A 233 10.18 -0.64 -55.20
N SER A 234 9.02 -1.02 -55.74
CA SER A 234 8.02 -0.06 -56.23
C SER A 234 7.04 0.39 -55.15
N CYS A 235 6.75 -0.44 -54.14
CA CYS A 235 5.68 -0.13 -53.16
C CYS A 235 6.01 -0.47 -51.70
N GLY A 236 7.22 -0.97 -51.41
CA GLY A 236 7.68 -1.27 -50.06
C GLY A 236 7.03 -2.49 -49.38
N ARG A 237 6.07 -3.18 -50.03
CA ARG A 237 5.40 -4.35 -49.43
C ARG A 237 6.37 -5.50 -49.19
N THR A 238 6.28 -6.10 -48.02
CA THR A 238 6.94 -7.38 -47.70
C THR A 238 6.20 -8.54 -48.38
N LEU A 239 6.95 -9.44 -48.99
CA LEU A 239 6.51 -10.63 -49.72
C LEU A 239 7.20 -11.88 -49.15
N PRO A 240 6.64 -13.08 -49.33
CA PRO A 240 7.34 -14.32 -49.00
C PRO A 240 8.65 -14.49 -49.77
N GLY A 241 9.63 -15.21 -49.20
CA GLY A 241 10.97 -15.38 -49.79
C GLY A 241 10.99 -16.04 -51.18
N ALA A 242 9.97 -16.84 -51.51
CA ALA A 242 9.83 -17.49 -52.82
C ALA A 242 9.12 -16.63 -53.88
N ALA A 243 8.72 -15.39 -53.55
CA ALA A 243 7.97 -14.54 -54.46
C ALA A 243 8.83 -14.11 -55.66
N ARG A 244 8.28 -14.25 -56.87
CA ARG A 244 8.96 -13.81 -58.12
C ARG A 244 8.55 -12.41 -58.58
N LYS A 245 7.42 -11.89 -58.09
CA LYS A 245 6.91 -10.54 -58.40
C LYS A 245 5.94 -10.06 -57.33
N CYS A 246 5.81 -8.75 -57.19
CA CYS A 246 4.78 -8.11 -56.39
C CYS A 246 3.45 -8.11 -57.18
N HIS A 247 2.47 -8.92 -56.78
CA HIS A 247 1.18 -9.00 -57.49
C HIS A 247 0.43 -7.65 -57.59
N PRO A 248 0.31 -6.84 -56.52
CA PRO A 248 -0.36 -5.53 -56.58
C PRO A 248 0.25 -4.55 -57.59
N CYS A 249 1.58 -4.52 -57.71
CA CYS A 249 2.29 -3.54 -58.53
C CYS A 249 2.82 -4.12 -59.84
N LYS A 250 2.69 -5.44 -60.04
CA LYS A 250 3.32 -6.23 -61.10
C LYS A 250 4.84 -6.07 -61.23
N ASN A 251 5.49 -5.46 -60.24
CA ASN A 251 6.94 -5.21 -60.22
C ASN A 251 7.71 -6.48 -59.83
N SER A 252 8.74 -6.82 -60.60
CA SER A 252 9.64 -7.95 -60.33
C SER A 252 10.95 -7.55 -59.65
N SER A 253 11.20 -6.25 -59.46
CA SER A 253 12.35 -5.77 -58.68
C SER A 253 12.07 -5.93 -57.18
N LEU A 254 12.60 -7.01 -56.62
CA LEU A 254 12.45 -7.42 -55.22
C LEU A 254 13.83 -7.47 -54.55
N LEU A 255 13.95 -6.98 -53.31
CA LEU A 255 15.17 -7.06 -52.50
C LEU A 255 14.95 -7.94 -51.26
N ASN A 256 16.01 -8.57 -50.75
CA ASN A 256 15.93 -9.25 -49.46
C ASN A 256 15.55 -8.27 -48.35
N LYS A 257 14.75 -8.74 -47.41
CA LYS A 257 14.42 -7.99 -46.20
C LYS A 257 15.58 -8.08 -45.22
N TYR A 258 15.91 -6.95 -44.60
CA TYR A 258 17.00 -6.88 -43.62
C TYR A 258 16.53 -6.27 -42.30
N CYS A 259 17.11 -6.76 -41.21
CA CYS A 259 17.03 -6.20 -39.88
C CYS A 259 18.13 -5.15 -39.71
N ILE A 260 17.74 -3.89 -39.88
CA ILE A 260 18.55 -2.68 -39.76
C ILE A 260 17.99 -1.75 -38.67
N SER A 261 18.74 -0.71 -38.29
CA SER A 261 18.34 0.30 -37.29
C SER A 261 16.87 0.73 -37.44
N ASP A 262 16.46 1.14 -38.64
CA ASP A 262 15.13 1.70 -38.89
C ASP A 262 14.02 0.66 -38.67
N SER A 263 14.25 -0.58 -39.13
CA SER A 263 13.29 -1.68 -38.91
C SER A 263 13.17 -2.05 -37.43
N ARG A 264 14.28 -2.00 -36.67
CA ARG A 264 14.27 -2.28 -35.22
C ARG A 264 13.54 -1.19 -34.45
N ILE A 265 13.76 0.08 -34.79
CA ILE A 265 13.07 1.22 -34.17
C ILE A 265 11.56 1.15 -34.49
N ALA A 266 11.20 0.81 -35.72
CA ALA A 266 9.80 0.63 -36.10
C ALA A 266 9.12 -0.50 -35.31
N ASP A 267 9.78 -1.67 -35.19
CA ASP A 267 9.28 -2.80 -34.41
C ASP A 267 9.20 -2.46 -32.91
N TYR A 268 10.19 -1.75 -32.38
CA TYR A 268 10.22 -1.25 -31.00
C TYR A 268 8.99 -0.38 -30.68
N PHE A 269 8.73 0.66 -31.45
CA PHE A 269 7.54 1.50 -31.23
C PHE A 269 6.23 0.77 -31.54
N ALA A 270 6.25 -0.26 -32.40
CA ALA A 270 5.09 -1.11 -32.61
C ALA A 270 4.75 -1.95 -31.37
N VAL A 271 5.75 -2.51 -30.68
CA VAL A 271 5.50 -3.25 -29.42
C VAL A 271 5.13 -2.33 -28.27
N LEU A 272 5.75 -1.15 -28.16
CA LEU A 272 5.36 -0.17 -27.14
C LEU A 272 3.92 0.31 -27.30
N ARG A 273 3.43 0.49 -28.54
CA ARG A 273 2.01 0.80 -28.78
C ARG A 273 1.08 -0.30 -28.30
N LYS A 274 1.43 -1.56 -28.56
CA LYS A 274 0.62 -2.71 -28.11
C LYS A 274 0.61 -2.83 -26.59
N ALA A 275 1.70 -2.43 -25.93
CA ALA A 275 1.83 -2.40 -24.47
C ALA A 275 1.31 -1.10 -23.84
N SER A 276 0.72 -0.18 -24.62
CA SER A 276 0.24 1.13 -24.14
C SER A 276 1.32 1.94 -23.40
N LEU A 277 2.54 1.94 -23.93
CA LEU A 277 3.70 2.73 -23.45
C LEU A 277 4.13 3.81 -24.46
N TRP A 278 3.49 3.85 -25.63
CA TRP A 278 3.68 4.84 -26.70
C TRP A 278 2.34 5.03 -27.43
N PRO A 279 2.01 6.23 -27.95
CA PRO A 279 2.81 7.46 -28.01
C PRO A 279 2.67 8.40 -26.82
N SER A 280 1.76 8.13 -25.88
CA SER A 280 1.50 9.00 -24.74
C SER A 280 2.48 8.76 -23.60
N ILE A 281 2.84 9.83 -22.89
CA ILE A 281 3.57 9.77 -21.60
C ILE A 281 2.63 9.49 -20.42
N GLU A 282 1.31 9.60 -20.62
CA GLU A 282 0.27 9.42 -19.60
C GLU A 282 0.45 8.16 -18.72
N PRO A 283 0.82 6.96 -19.24
CA PRO A 283 1.05 5.81 -18.37
C PRO A 283 2.08 6.08 -17.26
N PHE A 284 3.11 6.87 -17.54
CA PHE A 284 4.15 7.24 -16.56
C PHE A 284 3.71 8.34 -15.59
N GLN A 285 2.48 8.86 -15.74
CA GLN A 285 1.87 9.85 -14.86
C GLN A 285 0.70 9.27 -14.06
N SER A 286 0.05 8.21 -14.54
CA SER A 286 -1.17 7.65 -13.95
C SER A 286 -1.03 6.21 -13.44
N CYS A 287 -0.05 5.44 -13.90
CA CYS A 287 0.15 4.05 -13.47
C CYS A 287 1.15 3.95 -12.30
N SER A 288 1.13 2.82 -11.59
CA SER A 288 2.17 2.49 -10.62
C SER A 288 3.43 1.98 -11.32
N THR A 289 4.57 1.99 -10.61
CA THR A 289 5.84 1.51 -11.18
C THR A 289 5.78 0.00 -11.49
N THR A 290 5.04 -0.77 -10.69
CA THR A 290 4.84 -2.21 -10.94
C THR A 290 4.02 -2.45 -12.20
N GLU A 291 2.96 -1.65 -12.44
CA GLU A 291 2.15 -1.71 -13.67
C GLU A 291 3.00 -1.39 -14.91
N ILE A 292 3.83 -0.34 -14.85
CA ILE A 292 4.73 -0.01 -15.95
C ILE A 292 5.77 -1.11 -16.19
N SER A 293 6.34 -1.69 -15.13
CA SER A 293 7.26 -2.82 -15.25
C SER A 293 6.58 -4.04 -15.90
N LEU A 294 5.32 -4.31 -15.59
CA LEU A 294 4.54 -5.37 -16.19
C LEU A 294 4.31 -5.12 -17.69
N ARG A 295 3.94 -3.90 -18.07
CA ARG A 295 3.76 -3.53 -19.49
C ARG A 295 5.04 -3.65 -20.31
N ILE A 296 6.19 -3.32 -19.73
CA ILE A 296 7.50 -3.52 -20.38
C ILE A 296 7.76 -5.01 -20.61
N SER A 297 7.51 -5.86 -19.62
CA SER A 297 7.61 -7.32 -19.77
C SER A 297 6.65 -7.86 -20.83
N GLN A 298 5.42 -7.32 -20.90
CA GLN A 298 4.46 -7.68 -21.95
C GLN A 298 4.93 -7.24 -23.34
N ALA A 299 5.57 -6.08 -23.48
CA ALA A 299 6.12 -5.62 -24.76
C ALA A 299 7.15 -6.61 -25.33
N ILE A 300 7.99 -7.20 -24.47
CA ILE A 300 8.95 -8.26 -24.85
C ILE A 300 8.22 -9.49 -25.37
N LEU A 301 7.19 -9.96 -24.66
CA LEU A 301 6.41 -11.14 -25.06
C LEU A 301 5.62 -10.93 -26.36
N LEU A 302 5.27 -9.68 -26.67
CA LEU A 302 4.53 -9.30 -27.88
C LEU A 302 5.43 -9.08 -29.12
N LEU A 303 6.76 -9.11 -28.94
CA LEU A 303 7.71 -8.92 -30.01
C LEU A 303 7.63 -10.07 -31.01
N LYS A 304 7.25 -9.73 -32.24
CA LYS A 304 7.28 -10.66 -33.38
C LYS A 304 8.38 -10.20 -34.32
N HIS A 305 9.62 -10.49 -33.95
CA HIS A 305 10.81 -10.19 -34.73
C HIS A 305 11.59 -11.49 -34.97
N SER A 306 12.14 -11.65 -36.17
CA SER A 306 12.97 -12.80 -36.51
C SER A 306 13.98 -12.38 -37.57
N CYS A 307 15.25 -12.56 -37.27
CA CYS A 307 16.37 -12.31 -38.18
C CYS A 307 17.46 -13.36 -37.94
N GLN A 308 18.43 -13.46 -38.85
CA GLN A 308 19.50 -14.45 -38.75
C GLN A 308 20.54 -14.17 -37.64
N ALA A 309 20.39 -13.09 -36.87
CA ALA A 309 21.28 -12.83 -35.74
C ALA A 309 21.15 -13.92 -34.67
N SER A 310 22.27 -14.36 -34.09
CA SER A 310 22.25 -15.24 -32.91
C SER A 310 21.65 -14.54 -31.69
N TYR A 311 21.79 -13.21 -31.62
CA TYR A 311 21.13 -12.36 -30.63
C TYR A 311 20.79 -11.02 -31.30
N CYS A 312 19.51 -10.77 -31.57
CA CYS A 312 19.09 -9.56 -32.27
C CYS A 312 19.29 -8.32 -31.39
N PRO A 313 19.86 -7.21 -31.89
CA PRO A 313 19.99 -5.98 -31.10
C PRO A 313 18.68 -5.45 -30.53
N LEU A 314 17.54 -5.64 -31.21
CA LEU A 314 16.23 -5.24 -30.67
C LEU A 314 15.85 -6.04 -29.41
N GLU A 315 16.01 -7.36 -29.47
CA GLU A 315 15.74 -8.25 -28.32
C GLU A 315 16.69 -7.93 -27.16
N ALA A 316 17.98 -7.75 -27.48
CA ALA A 316 19.02 -7.38 -26.52
C ALA A 316 18.68 -6.11 -25.73
N GLU A 317 18.24 -5.07 -26.44
CA GLU A 317 17.93 -3.78 -25.83
C GLU A 317 16.65 -3.81 -25.00
N LEU A 318 15.64 -4.59 -25.41
CA LEU A 318 14.42 -4.79 -24.64
C LEU A 318 14.67 -5.62 -23.37
N ASP A 319 15.47 -6.68 -23.46
CA ASP A 319 15.91 -7.45 -22.29
C ASP A 319 16.69 -6.57 -21.31
N MET A 320 17.58 -5.72 -21.83
CA MET A 320 18.34 -4.77 -21.03
C MET A 320 17.42 -3.76 -20.33
N LEU A 321 16.43 -3.21 -21.05
CA LEU A 321 15.42 -2.33 -20.47
C LEU A 321 14.70 -2.99 -19.29
N ALA A 322 14.19 -4.21 -19.46
CA ALA A 322 13.49 -4.92 -18.39
C ALA A 322 14.40 -5.16 -17.16
N ARG A 323 15.67 -5.50 -17.38
CA ARG A 323 16.66 -5.64 -16.29
C ARG A 323 16.91 -4.34 -15.55
N LYS A 324 17.09 -3.23 -16.29
CA LYS A 324 17.31 -1.91 -15.69
C LYS A 324 16.09 -1.45 -14.89
N VAL A 325 14.88 -1.63 -15.41
CA VAL A 325 13.63 -1.35 -14.69
C VAL A 325 13.50 -2.18 -13.44
N THR A 326 13.77 -3.49 -13.52
CA THR A 326 13.79 -4.38 -12.34
C THR A 326 14.82 -3.92 -11.31
N ALA A 327 15.98 -3.44 -11.76
CA ALA A 327 17.01 -2.89 -10.87
C ALA A 327 16.60 -1.57 -10.21
N ILE A 328 15.81 -0.72 -10.89
CA ILE A 328 15.21 0.48 -10.29
C ILE A 328 14.28 0.07 -9.13
N LEU A 329 13.38 -0.89 -9.37
CA LEU A 329 12.44 -1.37 -8.35
C LEU A 329 13.14 -2.00 -7.14
N ARG A 330 14.17 -2.81 -7.37
CA ARG A 330 14.95 -3.44 -6.28
C ARG A 330 15.72 -2.45 -5.41
N LYS A 331 15.94 -1.22 -5.88
CA LYS A 331 16.67 -0.16 -5.17
C LYS A 331 15.74 0.79 -4.41
N ILE A 332 14.43 0.55 -4.43
CA ILE A 332 13.47 1.34 -3.67
C ILE A 332 13.80 1.21 -2.18
N LYS A 333 13.95 2.35 -1.52
CA LYS A 333 14.15 2.43 -0.08
C LYS A 333 12.89 2.98 0.57
N GLY A 334 12.57 2.47 1.74
CA GLY A 334 11.51 3.02 2.58
C GLY A 334 11.80 4.44 3.06
N LEU A 335 10.81 5.01 3.72
CA LEU A 335 10.95 6.20 4.54
C LEU A 335 11.48 5.81 5.92
N ASP A 336 12.24 6.71 6.51
CA ASP A 336 12.63 6.60 7.92
C ASP A 336 11.44 6.96 8.81
N LEU A 337 11.40 6.36 10.00
CA LEU A 337 10.34 6.60 10.96
C LEU A 337 10.42 8.03 11.52
N TYR A 338 9.32 8.76 11.46
CA TYR A 338 9.21 10.09 12.05
C TYR A 338 9.12 10.05 13.58
N PRO A 339 9.68 11.04 14.30
CA PRO A 339 9.47 11.16 15.74
C PRO A 339 7.98 11.37 16.07
N LEU A 340 7.55 10.93 17.26
CA LEU A 340 6.30 11.43 17.85
C LEU A 340 6.59 12.80 18.46
N HIS A 341 5.68 13.76 18.28
CA HIS A 341 5.79 15.09 18.88
C HIS A 341 5.46 15.07 20.37
#